data_AF-A0A540WRL1-F1
#
_entry.id   AF-A0A540WRL1-F1
#
_cell.length_a   1.000
_cell.length_b   1.000
_cell.length_c   1.000
_cell.angle_alpha   90.00
_cell.angle_beta   90.00
_cell.angle_gamma   90.00
#
_symmetry.space_group_name_H-M   'P 1'
#
loop_
_entity.id
_entity.type
_entity.pdbx_description
1 polymer ?
#
loop_
_entity_poly.entity_id
_entity_poly.type
_entity_poly.pdbx_seq_one_letter_code
_entity_poly.pdbx_strand_id
1 'polypeptide(L)'
;MGASMKRMGSGSAWVVLSCLLLGACGVEQVTEEDVTGTVTSSLEDPNYANAVGEGTTALVLNPQAAVGAPDGVFATLPSEAGEGLMLDLGEGQESSGILEVYTQGPVGSSAQATVQFLTADGGYFSSGVLYLRSRWEGVDMQYVWYSQTIPYRYVVIRSVAGKPFNVDAVVARRRAICGDGVIYGTGELCDDGNQLSGDGCNSICRVETGYTCSGEPSVCVDRDECALGTHACPANTVCVNTPGSYVCQ
;
A
#
# COMPACT_ATOMS: atom_id res chain seq x y z
N MET A 1 -36.17 -40.53 9.42
CA MET A 1 -37.27 -39.80 10.08
C MET A 1 -36.93 -38.32 9.99
N GLY A 2 -37.72 -37.56 9.24
CA GLY A 2 -37.35 -36.22 8.76
C GLY A 2 -37.48 -35.15 9.82
N ALA A 3 -36.64 -34.11 9.70
CA ALA A 3 -36.83 -32.83 10.35
C ALA A 3 -36.89 -31.76 9.26
N SER A 4 -38.06 -31.12 9.16
CA SER A 4 -38.38 -30.05 8.23
C SER A 4 -37.73 -28.74 8.72
N MET A 5 -36.89 -28.10 7.89
CA MET A 5 -36.39 -26.75 8.16
C MET A 5 -37.48 -25.73 7.84
N LYS A 6 -37.87 -24.94 8.84
CA LYS A 6 -38.79 -23.81 8.70
C LYS A 6 -37.98 -22.53 8.94
N ARG A 7 -37.95 -21.65 7.94
CA ARG A 7 -37.32 -20.33 8.00
C ARG A 7 -38.22 -19.40 8.81
N MET A 8 -37.73 -18.86 9.93
CA MET A 8 -38.31 -17.72 10.62
C MET A 8 -37.30 -16.57 10.57
N GLY A 9 -37.79 -15.36 10.32
CA GLY A 9 -36.99 -14.22 9.89
C GLY A 9 -36.13 -13.58 10.98
N SER A 10 -35.18 -12.76 10.48
CA SER A 10 -34.48 -11.64 11.12
C SER A 10 -33.76 -11.93 12.45
N GLY A 11 -32.42 -12.04 12.38
CA GLY A 11 -31.51 -12.06 13.54
C GLY A 11 -30.63 -13.32 13.56
N SER A 12 -29.43 -13.23 13.01
CA SER A 12 -28.46 -14.33 12.95
C SER A 12 -27.69 -14.45 14.27
N ALA A 13 -28.30 -14.98 15.33
CA ALA A 13 -27.58 -15.39 16.54
C ALA A 13 -27.53 -16.93 16.61
N TRP A 14 -26.32 -17.51 16.50
CA TRP A 14 -26.11 -18.95 16.67
C TRP A 14 -25.86 -19.25 18.15
N VAL A 15 -26.72 -20.07 18.76
CA VAL A 15 -26.55 -20.55 20.14
C VAL A 15 -25.81 -21.88 20.11
N VAL A 16 -24.56 -21.91 20.57
CA VAL A 16 -23.80 -23.16 20.76
C VAL A 16 -23.98 -23.61 22.21
N LEU A 17 -24.57 -24.79 22.40
CA LEU A 17 -24.87 -25.36 23.71
C LEU A 17 -23.79 -26.40 24.08
N SER A 18 -22.81 -26.02 24.89
CA SER A 18 -21.86 -26.97 25.49
C SER A 18 -22.19 -27.18 26.97
N CYS A 19 -22.60 -28.40 27.33
CA CYS A 19 -22.78 -28.83 28.71
C CYS A 19 -21.54 -29.60 29.18
N LEU A 20 -20.82 -29.06 30.18
CA LEU A 20 -19.85 -29.84 30.95
C LEU A 20 -20.54 -30.49 32.15
N LEU A 21 -20.05 -31.68 32.53
CA LEU A 21 -20.68 -32.71 33.36
C LEU A 21 -20.91 -32.38 34.85
N LEU A 22 -20.95 -31.11 35.24
CA LEU A 22 -21.27 -30.70 36.60
C LEU A 22 -22.22 -29.49 36.61
N GLY A 23 -23.46 -29.73 36.18
CA GLY A 23 -24.65 -29.18 36.82
C GLY A 23 -24.82 -27.65 36.95
N ALA A 24 -24.27 -26.83 36.06
CA ALA A 24 -24.63 -25.41 35.98
C ALA A 24 -24.64 -24.92 34.52
N CYS A 25 -25.78 -24.37 34.07
CA CYS A 25 -25.88 -23.67 32.79
C CYS A 25 -25.65 -22.16 33.05
N GLY A 26 -24.47 -21.65 32.71
CA GLY A 26 -24.22 -20.21 32.60
C GLY A 26 -24.66 -19.72 31.23
N VAL A 27 -25.41 -18.63 31.17
CA VAL A 27 -25.68 -17.87 29.93
C VAL A 27 -24.62 -16.79 29.85
N GLU A 28 -23.65 -16.93 28.95
CA GLU A 28 -22.72 -15.84 28.62
C GLU A 28 -23.29 -15.10 27.41
N GLN A 29 -23.67 -13.84 27.60
CA GLN A 29 -24.08 -12.94 26.52
C GLN A 29 -22.79 -12.48 25.83
N VAL A 30 -22.51 -13.01 24.64
CA VAL A 30 -21.49 -12.45 23.76
C VAL A 30 -22.09 -11.23 23.09
N THR A 31 -21.77 -10.03 23.58
CA THR A 31 -21.93 -8.79 22.82
C THR A 31 -20.89 -8.77 21.70
N GLU A 32 -21.21 -8.20 20.54
CA GLU A 32 -20.35 -8.11 19.33
C GLU A 32 -19.02 -7.32 19.53
N GLU A 33 -18.56 -7.11 20.76
CA GLU A 33 -17.39 -6.29 21.08
C GLU A 33 -16.19 -7.07 21.65
N ASP A 34 -16.20 -8.40 21.68
CA ASP A 34 -15.06 -9.17 22.23
C ASP A 34 -14.62 -10.38 21.39
N VAL A 35 -14.50 -10.18 20.07
CA VAL A 35 -13.61 -11.01 19.25
C VAL A 35 -12.19 -10.47 19.44
N THR A 36 -11.55 -10.95 20.50
CA THR A 36 -10.14 -10.71 20.82
C THR A 36 -9.23 -11.14 19.66
N GLY A 37 -8.62 -10.16 19.01
CA GLY A 37 -7.18 -10.08 18.75
C GLY A 37 -6.54 -11.02 17.72
N THR A 38 -5.86 -10.38 16.75
CA THR A 38 -4.77 -10.91 15.90
C THR A 38 -5.25 -11.68 14.67
N VAL A 39 -5.33 -11.11 13.47
CA VAL A 39 -4.34 -10.28 12.76
C VAL A 39 -5.07 -9.12 12.07
N THR A 40 -4.91 -7.88 12.57
CA THR A 40 -4.97 -6.74 11.66
C THR A 40 -3.71 -6.86 10.81
N SER A 41 -3.83 -7.47 9.64
CA SER A 41 -2.84 -7.29 8.60
C SER A 41 -2.96 -5.82 8.20
N SER A 42 -2.16 -4.99 8.86
CA SER A 42 -1.77 -3.64 8.43
C SER A 42 -0.89 -3.70 7.17
N LEU A 43 -1.18 -4.66 6.31
CA LEU A 43 -0.69 -4.83 4.95
C LEU A 43 -1.97 -4.90 4.12
N GLU A 44 -2.10 -4.01 3.14
CA GLU A 44 -3.15 -4.01 2.09
C GLU A 44 -4.41 -3.13 2.28
N ASP A 45 -4.34 -1.96 2.92
CA ASP A 45 -5.13 -0.84 2.35
C ASP A 45 -4.15 0.10 1.64
N PRO A 46 -4.15 0.12 0.29
CA PRO A 46 -3.44 1.14 -0.45
C PRO A 46 -3.83 2.52 0.10
N ASN A 47 -2.88 3.43 0.20
CA ASN A 47 -3.13 4.77 0.70
C ASN A 47 -3.92 5.58 -0.34
N TYR A 48 -5.20 5.26 -0.44
CA TYR A 48 -6.18 5.88 -1.30
C TYR A 48 -6.50 7.28 -0.76
N ALA A 49 -6.76 8.21 -1.67
CA ALA A 49 -7.36 9.48 -1.30
C ALA A 49 -8.69 9.24 -0.57
N ASN A 50 -8.84 9.83 0.61
CA ASN A 50 -9.98 9.61 1.49
C ASN A 50 -10.98 10.76 1.48
N ALA A 51 -10.64 11.89 0.86
CA ALA A 51 -11.52 13.03 0.72
C ALA A 51 -11.20 13.90 -0.51
N VAL A 52 -12.17 14.70 -0.89
CA VAL A 52 -12.00 15.79 -1.86
C VAL A 52 -11.59 17.05 -1.10
N GLY A 53 -10.46 17.66 -1.48
CA GLY A 53 -9.95 18.88 -0.87
C GLY A 53 -10.66 20.15 -1.36
N GLU A 54 -10.59 21.21 -0.54
CA GLU A 54 -11.22 22.52 -0.82
C GLU A 54 -10.74 23.19 -2.11
N GLY A 55 -9.56 22.82 -2.62
CA GLY A 55 -9.05 23.30 -3.92
C GLY A 55 -9.71 22.67 -5.14
N THR A 56 -10.72 21.81 -4.96
CA THR A 56 -11.50 21.25 -6.07
C THR A 56 -12.35 22.32 -6.72
N THR A 57 -12.24 22.44 -8.04
CA THR A 57 -12.97 23.47 -8.80
C THR A 57 -14.44 23.08 -8.96
N ALA A 58 -15.34 24.07 -8.91
CA ALA A 58 -16.80 23.88 -8.99
C ALA A 58 -17.29 23.20 -10.30
N LEU A 59 -16.45 23.16 -11.33
CA LEU A 59 -16.78 22.54 -12.62
C LEU A 59 -16.47 21.03 -12.64
N VAL A 60 -15.71 20.51 -11.67
CA VAL A 60 -15.50 19.05 -11.53
C VAL A 60 -16.82 18.39 -11.21
N LEU A 61 -17.24 17.45 -12.05
CA LEU A 61 -18.50 16.72 -11.88
C LEU A 61 -18.26 15.49 -11.00
N ASN A 62 -19.15 15.28 -10.02
CA ASN A 62 -19.09 14.15 -9.08
C ASN A 62 -17.70 13.96 -8.43
N PRO A 63 -17.09 15.01 -7.83
CA PRO A 63 -15.71 14.91 -7.32
C PRO A 63 -15.53 13.82 -6.26
N GLN A 64 -16.57 13.53 -5.47
CA GLN A 64 -16.56 12.50 -4.43
C GLN A 64 -16.46 11.07 -4.99
N ALA A 65 -16.71 10.88 -6.28
CA ALA A 65 -16.56 9.57 -6.92
C ALA A 65 -15.09 9.17 -7.07
N ALA A 66 -14.14 10.09 -6.93
CA ALA A 66 -12.71 9.77 -6.97
C ALA A 66 -12.12 9.37 -5.60
N VAL A 67 -12.96 9.16 -4.58
CA VAL A 67 -12.56 8.88 -3.19
C VAL A 67 -12.59 7.38 -2.93
N GLY A 68 -11.52 6.86 -2.34
CA GLY A 68 -11.38 5.46 -1.96
C GLY A 68 -10.83 4.58 -3.08
N ALA A 69 -11.12 3.29 -2.98
CA ALA A 69 -10.65 2.27 -3.91
C ALA A 69 -11.31 2.41 -5.30
N PRO A 70 -10.65 1.93 -6.38
CA PRO A 70 -11.20 2.01 -7.72
C PRO A 70 -12.45 1.12 -7.81
N ASP A 71 -13.61 1.73 -8.05
CA ASP A 71 -14.90 1.05 -8.06
C ASP A 71 -15.67 1.23 -9.39
N GLY A 72 -15.10 1.99 -10.31
CA GLY A 72 -15.68 2.32 -11.62
C GLY A 72 -16.67 3.48 -11.58
N VAL A 73 -16.87 4.10 -10.42
CA VAL A 73 -17.57 5.38 -10.28
C VAL A 73 -16.51 6.47 -10.35
N PHE A 74 -16.75 7.51 -11.15
CA PHE A 74 -15.68 8.46 -11.45
C PHE A 74 -16.10 9.92 -11.33
N ALA A 75 -15.13 10.74 -10.94
CA ALA A 75 -15.17 12.19 -11.07
C ALA A 75 -14.80 12.58 -12.51
N THR A 76 -15.56 13.48 -13.13
CA THR A 76 -15.23 14.00 -14.46
C THR A 76 -14.56 15.36 -14.33
N LEU A 77 -13.34 15.45 -14.82
CA LEU A 77 -12.64 16.71 -14.99
C LEU A 77 -13.00 17.27 -16.37
N PRO A 78 -13.69 18.42 -16.44
CA PRO A 78 -13.87 19.10 -17.70
C PRO A 78 -12.52 19.63 -18.20
N SER A 79 -12.55 20.24 -19.37
CA SER A 79 -11.34 20.67 -20.06
C SER A 79 -11.27 22.18 -20.18
N GLU A 80 -11.63 22.89 -19.13
CA GLU A 80 -11.50 24.34 -19.07
C GLU A 80 -10.20 24.75 -18.35
N ALA A 81 -9.71 25.95 -18.69
CA ALA A 81 -8.49 26.46 -18.10
C ALA A 81 -8.66 26.71 -16.59
N GLY A 82 -7.76 26.14 -15.78
CA GLY A 82 -7.70 26.39 -14.34
C GLY A 82 -8.55 25.44 -13.48
N GLU A 83 -9.27 24.50 -14.08
CA GLU A 83 -9.97 23.44 -13.35
C GLU A 83 -8.98 22.45 -12.73
N GLY A 84 -9.36 21.89 -11.58
CA GLY A 84 -8.63 20.82 -10.95
C GLY A 84 -9.46 20.09 -9.91
N LEU A 85 -9.25 18.79 -9.82
CA LEU A 85 -9.73 17.95 -8.74
C LEU A 85 -8.63 17.87 -7.68
N MET A 86 -8.90 18.37 -6.48
CA MET A 86 -8.01 18.26 -5.33
C MET A 86 -8.46 17.07 -4.48
N LEU A 87 -7.53 16.18 -4.17
CA LEU A 87 -7.75 15.00 -3.34
C LEU A 87 -6.84 15.08 -2.12
N ASP A 88 -7.36 14.67 -0.96
CA ASP A 88 -6.66 14.56 0.31
C ASP A 88 -6.43 13.07 0.62
N LEU A 89 -5.19 12.69 0.93
CA LEU A 89 -4.85 11.35 1.41
C LEU A 89 -5.26 11.15 2.87
N GLY A 90 -5.35 12.24 3.64
CA GLY A 90 -5.60 12.24 5.07
C GLY A 90 -4.36 12.50 5.90
N GLU A 91 -4.59 12.82 7.18
CA GLU A 91 -3.53 13.00 8.18
C GLU A 91 -2.87 11.65 8.51
N GLY A 92 -1.53 11.60 8.50
CA GLY A 92 -0.75 10.37 8.71
C GLY A 92 -0.72 9.44 7.48
N GLN A 93 -1.40 9.85 6.41
CA GLN A 93 -1.46 9.19 5.12
C GLN A 93 -0.66 9.96 4.06
N GLU A 94 0.26 10.82 4.48
CA GLU A 94 1.15 11.47 3.53
C GLU A 94 2.12 10.45 2.91
N SER A 95 2.52 10.70 1.67
CA SER A 95 3.47 9.83 0.97
C SER A 95 4.55 10.62 0.26
N SER A 96 5.73 10.02 0.14
CA SER A 96 6.81 10.50 -0.72
C SER A 96 7.06 9.57 -1.92
N GLY A 97 6.17 8.59 -2.15
CA GLY A 97 6.30 7.61 -3.22
C GLY A 97 5.55 7.99 -4.50
N ILE A 98 5.57 7.09 -5.48
CA ILE A 98 4.87 7.28 -6.76
C ILE A 98 3.36 7.38 -6.54
N LEU A 99 2.69 8.17 -7.36
CA LEU A 99 1.23 8.28 -7.35
C LEU A 99 0.66 7.38 -8.44
N GLU A 100 -0.34 6.57 -8.10
CA GLU A 100 -1.16 5.84 -9.07
C GLU A 100 -2.48 6.59 -9.25
N VAL A 101 -2.88 6.77 -10.50
CA VAL A 101 -4.15 7.39 -10.86
C VAL A 101 -4.93 6.41 -11.72
N TYR A 102 -6.14 6.10 -11.28
CA TYR A 102 -7.10 5.26 -11.97
C TYR A 102 -8.03 6.16 -12.78
N THR A 103 -8.07 5.97 -14.09
CA THR A 103 -8.84 6.81 -15.01
C THR A 103 -9.73 5.97 -15.91
N GLN A 104 -10.82 6.55 -16.42
CA GLN A 104 -11.76 5.84 -17.29
C GLN A 104 -12.20 6.67 -18.49
N GLY A 105 -12.38 6.02 -19.64
CA GLY A 105 -13.08 6.57 -20.80
C GLY A 105 -12.19 6.97 -21.99
N PRO A 106 -12.80 7.46 -23.09
CA PRO A 106 -12.11 7.80 -24.32
C PRO A 106 -11.38 9.14 -24.17
N VAL A 107 -10.24 9.12 -23.49
CA VAL A 107 -9.24 10.18 -23.66
C VAL A 107 -8.75 10.07 -25.10
N GLY A 108 -8.91 11.13 -25.89
CA GLY A 108 -8.34 11.17 -27.24
C GLY A 108 -6.86 10.78 -27.13
N SER A 109 -6.41 9.79 -27.91
CA SER A 109 -5.04 9.28 -27.85
C SER A 109 -4.05 10.45 -27.78
N SER A 110 -3.16 10.47 -26.78
CA SER A 110 -2.17 11.52 -26.46
C SER A 110 -2.63 12.76 -25.67
N ALA A 111 -3.65 12.65 -24.81
CA ALA A 111 -3.92 13.67 -23.79
C ALA A 111 -2.93 13.55 -22.60
N GLN A 112 -2.54 14.70 -22.03
CA GLN A 112 -1.72 14.79 -20.82
C GLN A 112 -2.51 15.58 -19.78
N ALA A 113 -2.37 15.24 -18.51
CA ALA A 113 -2.87 16.01 -17.39
C ALA A 113 -1.69 16.39 -16.49
N THR A 114 -1.83 17.48 -15.75
CA THR A 114 -0.82 17.90 -14.77
C THR A 114 -1.29 17.49 -13.39
N VAL A 115 -0.39 16.90 -12.60
CA VAL A 115 -0.63 16.59 -11.20
C VAL A 115 0.27 17.45 -10.34
N GLN A 116 -0.31 18.27 -9.47
CA GLN A 116 0.43 19.07 -8.50
C GLN A 116 0.46 18.34 -7.16
N PHE A 117 1.61 18.36 -6.49
CA PHE A 117 1.82 17.78 -5.17
C PHE A 117 1.95 18.90 -4.15
N LEU A 118 1.16 18.80 -3.08
CA LEU A 118 1.11 19.79 -2.00
C LEU A 118 1.37 19.13 -0.64
N THR A 119 2.06 19.85 0.23
CA THR A 119 2.32 19.48 1.63
C THR A 119 1.06 19.59 2.50
N ALA A 120 1.11 19.07 3.74
CA ALA A 120 -0.04 19.06 4.65
C ALA A 120 -0.59 20.46 5.02
N ASP A 121 0.22 21.51 4.91
CA ASP A 121 -0.15 22.92 5.07
C ASP A 121 -0.73 23.55 3.78
N GLY A 122 -0.87 22.78 2.70
CA GLY A 122 -1.36 23.26 1.40
C GLY A 122 -0.30 23.93 0.53
N GLY A 123 0.98 23.87 0.93
CA GLY A 123 2.09 24.42 0.15
C GLY A 123 2.34 23.63 -1.14
N TYR A 124 2.26 24.31 -2.30
CA TYR A 124 2.72 23.72 -3.56
C TYR A 124 4.25 23.59 -3.57
N PHE A 125 4.75 22.43 -3.99
CA PHE A 125 6.20 22.23 -4.09
C PHE A 125 6.66 21.45 -5.33
N SER A 126 5.81 20.64 -5.97
CA SER A 126 6.19 19.88 -7.17
C SER A 126 5.02 19.57 -8.09
N SER A 127 5.31 19.17 -9.32
CA SER A 127 4.31 18.66 -10.26
C SER A 127 4.87 17.53 -11.14
N GLY A 128 3.97 16.66 -11.60
CA GLY A 128 4.24 15.56 -12.53
C GLY A 128 3.24 15.55 -13.67
N VAL A 129 3.54 14.73 -14.69
CA VAL A 129 2.69 14.57 -15.88
C VAL A 129 1.97 13.23 -15.80
N LEU A 130 0.65 13.25 -15.91
CA LEU A 130 -0.20 12.08 -16.08
C LEU A 130 -0.45 11.89 -17.58
N TYR A 131 0.08 10.80 -18.13
CA TYR A 131 -0.14 10.44 -19.52
C TYR A 131 -1.44 9.67 -19.65
N LEU A 132 -2.45 10.24 -20.30
CA LEU A 132 -3.76 9.61 -20.44
C LEU A 132 -3.73 8.65 -21.63
N ARG A 133 -3.99 7.36 -21.38
CA ARG A 133 -4.12 6.35 -22.43
C ARG A 133 -5.58 6.06 -22.69
N SER A 134 -5.92 5.92 -23.97
CA SER A 134 -7.30 5.62 -24.37
C SER A 134 -7.55 4.13 -24.19
N ARG A 135 -8.44 3.78 -23.27
CA ARG A 135 -9.06 2.46 -23.23
C ARG A 135 -10.57 2.64 -23.41
N TRP A 136 -11.14 1.95 -24.38
CA TRP A 136 -12.56 2.04 -24.71
C TRP A 136 -13.46 1.36 -23.66
N GLU A 137 -12.88 0.50 -22.82
CA GLU A 137 -13.59 -0.26 -21.80
C GLU A 137 -12.68 -0.53 -20.59
N GLY A 138 -13.18 -0.25 -19.39
CA GLY A 138 -12.49 -0.47 -18.11
C GLY A 138 -11.71 0.73 -17.58
N VAL A 139 -11.16 0.54 -16.38
CA VAL A 139 -10.30 1.48 -15.67
C VAL A 139 -8.85 1.27 -16.12
N ASP A 140 -8.15 2.35 -16.46
CA ASP A 140 -6.73 2.38 -16.79
C ASP A 140 -5.94 2.92 -15.60
N MET A 141 -4.85 2.25 -15.24
CA MET A 141 -3.97 2.63 -14.14
C MET A 141 -2.68 3.21 -14.70
N GLN A 142 -2.32 4.40 -14.24
CA GLN A 142 -1.17 5.15 -14.72
C GLN A 142 -0.35 5.70 -13.55
N TYR A 143 0.97 5.70 -13.71
CA TYR A 143 1.91 6.22 -12.72
C TYR A 143 2.27 7.67 -13.00
N VAL A 144 2.29 8.48 -11.95
CA VAL A 144 2.90 9.82 -11.95
C VAL A 144 4.17 9.76 -11.12
N TRP A 145 5.29 9.94 -11.81
CA TRP A 145 6.61 9.90 -11.19
C TRP A 145 6.87 11.14 -10.36
N TYR A 146 7.41 10.90 -9.18
CA TYR A 146 7.80 11.89 -8.20
C TYR A 146 9.16 11.49 -7.62
N SER A 147 10.13 12.40 -7.61
CA SER A 147 11.51 12.10 -7.23
C SER A 147 12.02 12.87 -6.01
N GLN A 148 11.16 13.62 -5.33
CA GLN A 148 11.56 14.40 -4.16
C GLN A 148 11.32 13.58 -2.88
N THR A 149 11.92 13.99 -1.76
CA THR A 149 11.79 13.31 -0.45
C THR A 149 10.70 13.91 0.44
N ILE A 150 10.04 14.97 -0.03
CA ILE A 150 9.02 15.70 0.73
C ILE A 150 7.70 14.89 0.71
N PRO A 151 7.07 14.58 1.85
CA PRO A 151 5.78 13.91 1.83
C PRO A 151 4.68 14.87 1.32
N TYR A 152 3.89 14.42 0.36
CA TYR A 152 2.68 15.11 -0.09
C TYR A 152 1.45 14.53 0.61
N ARG A 153 0.51 15.41 0.96
CA ARG A 153 -0.81 15.06 1.51
C ARG A 153 -1.91 15.26 0.48
N TYR A 154 -1.81 16.36 -0.28
CA TYR A 154 -2.80 16.69 -1.28
C TYR A 154 -2.22 16.56 -2.68
N VAL A 155 -3.08 16.13 -3.60
CA VAL A 155 -2.80 16.09 -5.02
C VAL A 155 -3.87 16.85 -5.79
N VAL A 156 -3.45 17.70 -6.73
CA VAL A 156 -4.36 18.44 -7.60
C VAL A 156 -4.17 17.97 -9.03
N ILE A 157 -5.16 17.27 -9.57
CA ILE A 157 -5.16 16.79 -10.95
C ILE A 157 -5.84 17.84 -11.82
N ARG A 158 -5.18 18.28 -12.89
CA ARG A 158 -5.67 19.31 -13.83
C ARG A 158 -5.67 18.78 -15.25
N SER A 159 -6.78 19.04 -15.95
CA SER A 159 -6.93 18.70 -17.36
C SER A 159 -6.19 19.66 -18.29
N VAL A 160 -5.97 19.22 -19.52
CA VAL A 160 -5.56 20.09 -20.63
C VAL A 160 -6.79 20.56 -21.39
N ALA A 161 -6.71 21.80 -21.90
CA ALA A 161 -7.81 22.43 -22.61
C ALA A 161 -8.34 21.54 -23.77
N GLY A 162 -9.65 21.34 -23.81
CA GLY A 162 -10.34 20.53 -24.82
C GLY A 162 -10.25 18.99 -24.70
N LYS A 163 -9.72 18.43 -23.60
CA LYS A 163 -9.66 16.97 -23.35
C LYS A 163 -10.23 16.58 -21.98
N PRO A 164 -11.56 16.41 -21.83
CA PRO A 164 -12.11 15.92 -20.57
C PRO A 164 -11.68 14.47 -20.31
N PHE A 165 -11.56 14.10 -19.04
CA PHE A 165 -11.27 12.73 -18.62
C PHE A 165 -11.85 12.43 -17.25
N ASN A 166 -11.95 11.15 -16.92
CA ASN A 166 -12.51 10.70 -15.66
C ASN A 166 -11.44 10.14 -14.74
N VAL A 167 -11.57 10.41 -13.44
CA VAL A 167 -10.72 9.90 -12.36
C VAL A 167 -11.60 9.05 -11.45
N ASP A 168 -11.22 7.80 -11.26
CA ASP A 168 -11.91 6.77 -10.46
C ASP A 168 -11.30 6.68 -9.06
N ALA A 169 -9.97 6.64 -8.97
CA ALA A 169 -9.28 6.59 -7.69
C ALA A 169 -7.85 7.15 -7.80
N VAL A 170 -7.29 7.53 -6.65
CA VAL A 170 -5.90 7.94 -6.53
C VAL A 170 -5.26 7.25 -5.34
N VAL A 171 -4.10 6.64 -5.57
CA VAL A 171 -3.30 5.93 -4.55
C VAL A 171 -1.93 6.56 -4.45
N ALA A 172 -1.51 6.87 -3.24
CA ALA A 172 -0.14 7.23 -2.97
C ALA A 172 0.64 5.99 -2.51
N ARG A 173 1.44 5.37 -3.39
CA ARG A 173 2.31 4.27 -2.96
C ARG A 173 3.26 4.81 -1.90
N ARG A 174 3.39 4.12 -0.77
CA ARG A 174 4.45 4.45 0.19
C ARG A 174 5.80 4.23 -0.48
N ARG A 175 6.71 5.19 -0.29
CA ARG A 175 8.08 5.07 -0.77
C ARG A 175 8.80 4.07 0.15
N ALA A 176 9.50 3.11 -0.46
CA ALA A 176 10.55 2.36 0.21
C ALA A 176 11.61 3.32 0.78
N ILE A 177 11.65 3.46 2.10
CA ILE A 177 12.65 4.24 2.82
C ILE A 177 13.52 3.27 3.61
N CYS A 178 14.70 2.99 3.06
CA CYS A 178 15.59 2.08 3.71
C CYS A 178 16.00 2.55 5.11
N GLY A 179 15.82 1.67 6.10
CA GLY A 179 16.15 1.87 7.49
C GLY A 179 15.02 2.46 8.32
N ASP A 180 13.78 2.45 7.83
CA ASP A 180 12.61 2.88 8.62
C ASP A 180 11.93 1.71 9.37
N GLY A 181 12.42 0.49 9.16
CA GLY A 181 11.95 -0.74 9.79
C GLY A 181 10.70 -1.33 9.14
N VAL A 182 10.27 -0.82 7.98
CA VAL A 182 9.08 -1.28 7.25
C VAL A 182 9.47 -1.73 5.84
N ILE A 183 8.96 -2.87 5.38
CA ILE A 183 9.26 -3.36 4.03
C ILE A 183 8.11 -2.98 3.09
N TYR A 184 8.31 -1.96 2.28
CA TYR A 184 7.34 -1.62 1.24
C TYR A 184 7.63 -2.49 0.00
N GLY A 185 6.72 -3.43 -0.29
CA GLY A 185 6.89 -4.56 -1.24
C GLY A 185 7.30 -4.26 -2.69
N THR A 186 7.56 -3.01 -3.07
CA THR A 186 8.07 -2.63 -4.40
C THR A 186 9.48 -2.01 -4.38
N GLY A 187 10.18 -1.96 -3.24
CA GLY A 187 11.50 -1.28 -3.16
C GLY A 187 12.52 -1.82 -2.15
N GLU A 188 12.10 -2.60 -1.14
CA GLU A 188 12.99 -3.22 -0.15
C GLU A 188 12.97 -4.75 -0.26
N LEU A 189 14.14 -5.41 -0.16
CA LEU A 189 14.25 -6.86 0.07
C LEU A 189 14.43 -7.20 1.56
N CYS A 190 14.85 -6.22 2.34
CA CYS A 190 14.97 -6.22 3.79
C CYS A 190 14.88 -4.76 4.27
N ASP A 191 14.57 -4.56 5.54
CA ASP A 191 14.73 -3.28 6.24
C ASP A 191 14.92 -3.57 7.74
N ASP A 192 16.15 -3.49 8.23
CA ASP A 192 16.49 -3.78 9.63
C ASP A 192 16.47 -2.55 10.54
N GLY A 193 15.77 -1.49 10.11
CA GLY A 193 15.57 -0.28 10.89
C GLY A 193 16.79 0.66 10.93
N ASN A 194 17.79 0.43 10.05
CA ASN A 194 18.90 1.34 9.90
C ASN A 194 19.49 1.32 8.45
N GLN A 195 20.53 2.13 8.19
CA GLN A 195 21.21 2.20 6.88
C GLN A 195 22.68 1.79 6.97
N LEU A 196 23.06 1.06 8.00
CA LEU A 196 24.39 0.49 8.12
C LEU A 196 24.51 -0.69 7.15
N SER A 197 25.71 -1.21 7.02
CA SER A 197 25.99 -2.35 6.16
C SER A 197 26.96 -3.24 6.94
N GLY A 198 26.94 -4.54 6.68
CA GLY A 198 27.64 -5.56 7.45
C GLY A 198 26.80 -6.19 8.57
N ASP A 199 25.53 -5.83 8.73
CA ASP A 199 24.55 -6.43 9.64
C ASP A 199 23.49 -7.28 8.91
N GLY A 200 23.62 -7.44 7.60
CA GLY A 200 22.80 -8.33 6.79
C GLY A 200 21.74 -7.64 5.93
N CYS A 201 21.42 -6.36 6.19
CA CYS A 201 20.65 -5.51 5.29
C CYS A 201 21.46 -4.26 4.95
N ASN A 202 21.80 -4.04 3.68
CA ASN A 202 22.66 -2.90 3.34
C ASN A 202 21.88 -1.58 3.23
N SER A 203 22.62 -0.48 3.09
CA SER A 203 22.08 0.90 2.97
C SER A 203 21.15 1.18 1.78
N ILE A 204 20.96 0.20 0.88
CA ILE A 204 19.99 0.26 -0.22
C ILE A 204 18.92 -0.84 -0.10
N CYS A 205 18.77 -1.40 1.10
CA CYS A 205 17.79 -2.38 1.50
C CYS A 205 17.76 -3.63 0.63
N ARG A 206 18.96 -4.12 0.33
CA ARG A 206 19.20 -5.45 -0.20
C ARG A 206 19.81 -6.32 0.87
N VAL A 207 19.34 -7.57 0.93
CA VAL A 207 19.96 -8.61 1.76
C VAL A 207 21.42 -8.76 1.34
N GLU A 208 22.32 -8.67 2.30
CA GLU A 208 23.75 -8.82 2.06
C GLU A 208 24.10 -10.28 1.75
N THR A 209 25.11 -10.48 0.92
CA THR A 209 25.59 -11.82 0.58
C THR A 209 26.00 -12.56 1.85
N GLY A 210 25.58 -13.82 1.96
CA GLY A 210 25.87 -14.63 3.15
C GLY A 210 24.88 -14.42 4.29
N TYR A 211 23.86 -13.59 4.14
CA TYR A 211 22.81 -13.40 5.14
C TYR A 211 21.45 -13.93 4.68
N THR A 212 20.57 -14.18 5.64
CA THR A 212 19.13 -14.42 5.42
C THR A 212 18.36 -13.48 6.33
N CYS A 213 17.44 -12.70 5.74
CA CYS A 213 16.61 -11.75 6.47
C CYS A 213 15.14 -12.20 6.46
N SER A 214 14.43 -11.98 7.56
CA SER A 214 12.99 -12.26 7.67
C SER A 214 12.32 -11.36 8.69
N GLY A 215 11.01 -11.16 8.54
CA GLY A 215 10.21 -10.31 9.43
C GLY A 215 10.21 -8.82 9.03
N GLU A 216 9.42 -8.03 9.77
CA GLU A 216 9.31 -6.59 9.66
C GLU A 216 9.26 -5.98 11.08
N PRO A 217 10.28 -5.21 11.52
CA PRO A 217 11.56 -4.99 10.86
C PRO A 217 12.30 -6.30 10.55
N SER A 218 13.13 -6.29 9.50
CA SER A 218 13.96 -7.43 9.12
C SER A 218 14.94 -7.77 10.23
N VAL A 219 14.94 -9.05 10.61
CA VAL A 219 16.00 -9.65 11.40
C VAL A 219 16.88 -10.45 10.45
N CYS A 220 18.11 -10.00 10.27
CA CYS A 220 19.10 -10.63 9.41
C CYS A 220 20.06 -11.49 10.22
N VAL A 221 20.28 -12.72 9.75
CA VAL A 221 21.19 -13.68 10.37
C VAL A 221 22.22 -14.16 9.37
N ASP A 222 23.45 -14.33 9.83
CA ASP A 222 24.54 -14.90 9.06
C ASP A 222 24.22 -16.36 8.70
N ARG A 223 24.44 -16.73 7.44
CA ARG A 223 24.21 -18.06 6.90
C ARG A 223 25.46 -18.89 7.11
N ASP A 224 25.54 -19.64 8.20
CA ASP A 224 26.68 -20.48 8.51
C ASP A 224 26.87 -21.62 7.49
N GLU A 225 27.70 -21.41 6.47
CA GLU A 225 27.94 -22.41 5.43
C GLU A 225 28.70 -23.64 5.92
N CYS A 226 29.45 -23.51 7.02
CA CYS A 226 30.15 -24.61 7.66
C CYS A 226 29.15 -25.55 8.34
N ALA A 227 28.20 -25.02 9.11
CA ALA A 227 27.14 -25.80 9.75
C ALA A 227 26.16 -26.41 8.73
N LEU A 228 25.89 -25.70 7.64
CA LEU A 228 25.02 -26.19 6.56
C LEU A 228 25.70 -27.19 5.62
N GLY A 229 27.03 -27.36 5.71
CA GLY A 229 27.79 -28.21 4.80
C GLY A 229 27.77 -27.73 3.34
N THR A 230 27.49 -26.45 3.12
CA THR A 230 27.41 -25.84 1.78
C THR A 230 28.70 -25.14 1.35
N HIS A 231 29.73 -25.16 2.21
CA HIS A 231 31.04 -24.60 1.93
C HIS A 231 31.79 -25.37 0.84
N ALA A 232 32.70 -24.69 0.13
CA ALA A 232 33.53 -25.27 -0.94
C ALA A 232 34.98 -25.50 -0.51
N CYS A 233 35.20 -25.82 0.77
CA CYS A 233 36.56 -26.04 1.30
C CYS A 233 37.17 -27.34 0.74
N PRO A 234 38.49 -27.35 0.46
CA PRO A 234 39.23 -28.59 0.17
C PRO A 234 39.06 -29.64 1.28
N ALA A 235 39.15 -30.93 0.92
CA ALA A 235 38.94 -32.04 1.86
C ALA A 235 39.95 -32.08 3.03
N ASN A 236 41.05 -31.34 2.94
CA ASN A 236 42.13 -31.30 3.93
C ASN A 236 42.19 -29.98 4.71
N THR A 237 41.12 -29.18 4.69
CA THR A 237 41.02 -27.92 5.46
C THR A 237 39.81 -27.94 6.39
N VAL A 238 39.87 -27.09 7.42
CA VAL A 238 38.79 -26.85 8.37
C VAL A 238 38.03 -25.60 7.95
N CYS A 239 36.70 -25.72 7.88
CA CYS A 239 35.81 -24.59 7.64
C CYS A 239 35.64 -23.77 8.93
N VAL A 240 35.86 -22.46 8.84
CA VAL A 240 35.62 -21.48 9.91
C VAL A 240 34.61 -20.46 9.42
N ASN A 241 33.46 -20.39 10.08
CA ASN A 241 32.41 -19.44 9.72
C ASN A 241 32.80 -17.99 10.06
N THR A 242 32.42 -17.05 9.23
CA THR A 242 32.68 -15.62 9.39
C THR A 242 31.45 -14.80 8.98
N PRO A 243 31.21 -13.59 9.52
CA PRO A 243 30.06 -12.80 9.08
C PRO A 243 30.03 -12.59 7.56
N GLY A 244 28.96 -13.05 6.91
CA GLY A 244 28.71 -13.01 5.47
C GLY A 244 29.51 -14.01 4.63
N SER A 245 30.31 -14.91 5.21
CA SER A 245 31.20 -15.82 4.46
C SER A 245 31.82 -16.95 5.33
N TYR A 246 32.79 -17.67 4.79
CA TYR A 246 33.62 -18.61 5.54
C TYR A 246 35.07 -18.59 5.06
N VAL A 247 35.98 -19.10 5.89
CA VAL A 247 37.41 -19.28 5.57
C VAL A 247 37.79 -20.74 5.75
N CYS A 248 38.63 -21.26 4.86
CA CYS A 248 39.18 -22.62 4.94
C CYS A 248 40.63 -22.56 5.42
N GLN A 249 40.98 -23.29 6.48
CA GLN A 249 42.31 -23.30 7.10
C GLN A 249 42.94 -24.69 7.16
#